data_AF-E3NX46-F1
#
_entry.id   AF-E3NX46-F1
#
_cell.length_a   1.000
_cell.length_b   1.000
_cell.length_c   1.000
_cell.angle_alpha   90.00
_cell.angle_beta   90.00
_cell.angle_gamma   90.00
#
_symmetry.space_group_name_H-M   'P 1'
#
loop_
_entity.id
_entity.type
_entity.pdbx_description
1 polymer ?
#
loop_
_entity_poly.entity_id
_entity_poly.type
_entity_poly.pdbx_seq_one_letter_code
_entity_poly.pdbx_strand_id
1 'polypeptide(L)'
;MPTNFSIEFQPPSYLAEHFYISGTISVICNAFISYLLFFKGKKLDTFRYYLLAYQLFCAIGDIHLSVLMQPIGLFPITAGYSNGLLGKFLSVPVDIQMTLLSLLASMHVIC
;
A
#
# COMPACT_ATOMS: atom_id res chain seq x y z
N MET A 1 -36.02 -8.79 -26.36
CA MET A 1 -35.71 -7.69 -25.43
C MET A 1 -34.23 -7.76 -25.11
N PRO A 2 -33.41 -6.75 -25.43
CA PRO A 2 -32.02 -6.75 -25.01
C PRO A 2 -31.98 -6.59 -23.49
N THR A 3 -31.35 -7.54 -22.80
CA THR A 3 -31.06 -7.47 -21.38
C THR A 3 -30.01 -6.37 -21.17
N ASN A 4 -30.41 -5.22 -20.63
CA ASN A 4 -29.47 -4.17 -20.21
C ASN A 4 -28.58 -4.75 -19.10
N PHE A 5 -27.37 -5.19 -19.45
CA PHE A 5 -26.31 -5.50 -18.49
C PHE A 5 -25.77 -4.18 -17.95
N SER A 6 -26.28 -3.72 -16.81
CA SER A 6 -25.64 -2.66 -16.04
C SER A 6 -24.38 -3.24 -15.40
N ILE A 7 -23.21 -2.84 -15.90
CA ILE A 7 -21.93 -3.19 -15.29
C ILE A 7 -21.80 -2.38 -14.00
N GLU A 8 -22.11 -2.99 -12.86
CA GLU A 8 -21.90 -2.37 -11.56
C GLU A 8 -20.42 -2.44 -11.19
N PHE A 9 -19.73 -1.30 -11.19
CA PHE A 9 -18.32 -1.17 -10.78
C PHE A 9 -18.16 -1.06 -9.25
N GLN A 10 -19.00 -1.77 -8.51
CA GLN A 10 -18.91 -1.87 -7.05
C GLN A 10 -17.72 -2.78 -6.71
N PRO A 11 -16.78 -2.36 -5.85
CA PRO A 11 -15.67 -3.23 -5.51
C PRO A 11 -16.21 -4.37 -4.64
N PRO A 12 -15.84 -5.63 -4.93
CA PRO A 12 -16.32 -6.72 -4.12
C PRO A 12 -15.66 -6.69 -2.74
N SER A 13 -16.42 -6.98 -1.69
CA SER A 13 -15.98 -6.89 -0.30
C SER A 13 -14.74 -7.75 0.00
N TYR A 14 -14.64 -8.93 -0.62
CA TYR A 14 -13.47 -9.82 -0.47
C TYR A 14 -12.15 -9.15 -0.85
N LEU A 15 -12.17 -8.25 -1.84
CA LEU A 15 -10.96 -7.62 -2.34
C LEU A 15 -10.45 -6.57 -1.35
N ALA A 16 -11.37 -5.79 -0.78
CA ALA A 16 -11.04 -4.84 0.28
C ALA A 16 -10.50 -5.55 1.53
N GLU A 17 -11.14 -6.64 1.95
CA GLU A 17 -10.67 -7.45 3.09
C GLU A 17 -9.27 -8.02 2.84
N HIS A 18 -8.99 -8.51 1.63
CA HIS A 18 -7.66 -9.01 1.27
C HIS A 18 -6.58 -7.93 1.38
N PHE A 19 -6.86 -6.69 0.96
CA PHE A 19 -5.93 -5.57 1.14
C PHE A 19 -5.63 -5.30 2.61
N TYR A 20 -6.66 -5.28 3.48
CA TYR A 20 -6.46 -5.06 4.91
C TYR A 20 -5.63 -6.16 5.56
N ILE A 21 -5.90 -7.43 5.22
CA ILE A 21 -5.14 -8.58 5.74
C ILE A 21 -3.68 -8.51 5.29
N SER A 22 -3.47 -8.33 3.98
CA SER A 22 -2.12 -8.26 3.41
C SER A 22 -1.31 -7.10 3.97
N GLY A 23 -1.93 -5.91 4.11
CA GLY A 23 -1.30 -4.74 4.73
C GLY A 23 -0.93 -4.98 6.19
N THR A 24 -1.83 -5.59 6.96
CA THR A 24 -1.58 -5.90 8.38
C THR A 24 -0.43 -6.88 8.54
N ILE A 25 -0.39 -7.95 7.74
CA ILE A 25 0.71 -8.92 7.74
C ILE A 25 2.03 -8.22 7.40
N SER A 26 2.03 -7.37 6.37
CA SER A 26 3.24 -6.67 5.96
C SER A 26 3.78 -5.76 7.06
N VAL A 27 2.92 -4.97 7.70
CA VAL A 27 3.32 -4.10 8.83
C VAL A 27 3.90 -4.91 10.00
N ILE A 28 3.30 -6.06 10.33
CA ILE A 28 3.82 -6.95 11.39
C ILE A 28 5.20 -7.49 11.03
N CYS A 29 5.37 -8.00 9.81
CA CYS A 29 6.66 -8.51 9.33
C CYS A 29 7.73 -7.41 9.32
N ASN A 30 7.38 -6.23 8.80
CA ASN A 30 8.25 -5.07 8.74
C ASN A 30 8.69 -4.63 10.16
N ALA A 31 7.75 -4.58 11.11
CA ALA A 31 8.06 -4.28 12.51
C ALA A 31 8.93 -5.35 13.17
N PHE A 32 8.72 -6.63 12.86
CA PHE A 32 9.55 -7.73 13.35
C PHE A 32 10.99 -7.64 12.85
N ILE A 33 11.19 -7.30 11.57
CA ILE A 33 12.52 -7.08 11.01
C ILE A 33 13.19 -5.88 11.68
N SER A 34 12.48 -4.75 11.83
CA SER A 34 12.99 -3.59 12.57
C SER A 34 13.42 -3.95 13.99
N TYR A 35 12.63 -4.77 14.69
CA TYR A 35 12.97 -5.27 16.02
C TYR A 35 14.26 -6.11 16.02
N LEU A 36 14.37 -7.08 15.11
CA LEU A 36 15.58 -7.91 14.99
C LEU A 36 16.81 -7.07 14.69
N LEU A 37 16.67 -6.09 13.81
CA LEU A 37 17.75 -5.20 13.42
C LEU A 37 18.16 -4.30 14.60
N PHE A 38 17.20 -3.86 15.42
CA PHE A 38 17.47 -3.04 16.58
C PHE A 38 18.21 -3.81 17.71
N PHE A 39 17.79 -5.04 17.99
CA PHE A 39 18.31 -5.79 19.14
C PHE A 39 19.45 -6.76 18.81
N LYS A 40 19.46 -7.35 17.61
CA LYS A 40 20.48 -8.33 17.18
C LYS A 40 21.47 -7.79 16.15
N GLY A 41 21.25 -6.60 15.58
CA GLY A 41 22.10 -6.01 14.53
C GLY A 41 23.45 -5.43 14.98
N LYS A 42 24.07 -5.90 16.07
CA LYS A 42 25.30 -5.29 16.64
C LYS A 42 26.54 -5.33 15.73
N LYS A 43 26.53 -6.16 14.68
CA LYS A 43 27.63 -6.27 13.70
C LYS A 43 27.44 -5.40 12.45
N LEU A 44 26.24 -4.83 12.28
CA LEU A 44 25.89 -3.99 11.14
C LEU A 44 25.98 -2.56 11.67
N ASP A 45 27.10 -1.90 11.44
CA ASP A 45 27.40 -0.55 11.92
C ASP A 45 26.46 0.49 11.26
N THR A 46 26.97 1.39 10.41
CA THR A 46 26.17 2.40 9.71
C THR A 46 25.07 1.79 8.82
N PHE A 47 25.32 0.60 8.23
CA PHE A 47 24.38 -0.11 7.36
C PHE A 47 23.06 -0.50 8.05
N ARG A 48 23.06 -0.65 9.38
CA ARG A 48 21.84 -0.91 10.14
C ARG A 48 20.84 0.25 10.07
N TYR A 49 21.31 1.49 10.07
CA TYR A 49 20.41 2.65 10.00
C TYR A 49 19.75 2.77 8.62
N TYR A 50 20.49 2.42 7.56
CA TYR A 50 19.97 2.33 6.19
C TYR A 50 18.84 1.29 6.09
N LEU A 51 19.10 0.06 6.57
CA LEU A 51 18.08 -1.00 6.62
C LEU A 51 16.88 -0.67 7.51
N LEU A 52 17.07 0.07 8.63
CA LEU A 52 15.95 0.54 9.45
C LEU A 52 15.10 1.57 8.71
N ALA A 53 15.73 2.50 7.98
CA ALA A 53 15.03 3.48 7.16
C ALA A 53 14.25 2.80 6.03
N TYR A 54 14.88 1.87 5.31
CA TYR A 54 14.21 1.02 4.31
C TYR A 54 12.95 0.37 4.89
N GLN A 55 13.10 -0.26 6.06
CA GLN A 55 12.01 -1.00 6.69
C GLN A 55 10.84 -0.09 7.12
N LEU A 56 11.16 1.12 7.59
CA LEU A 56 10.19 2.13 7.96
C LEU A 56 9.42 2.64 6.74
N PHE A 57 10.13 3.01 5.68
CA PHE A 57 9.47 3.43 4.45
C PHE A 57 8.56 2.31 3.95
N CYS A 58 9.02 1.04 3.92
CA CYS A 58 8.21 -0.07 3.41
C CYS A 58 6.90 -0.20 4.18
N ALA A 59 6.94 -0.09 5.50
CA ALA A 59 5.73 -0.10 6.33
C ALA A 59 4.78 1.07 5.98
N ILE A 60 5.31 2.27 5.73
CA ILE A 60 4.49 3.42 5.32
C ILE A 60 3.88 3.19 3.93
N GLY A 61 4.66 2.66 2.98
CA GLY A 61 4.20 2.34 1.63
C GLY A 61 3.09 1.29 1.63
N ASP A 62 3.25 0.24 2.45
CA ASP A 62 2.26 -0.81 2.62
C ASP A 62 0.97 -0.26 3.23
N ILE A 63 1.05 0.57 4.26
CA ILE A 63 -0.13 1.24 4.85
C ILE A 63 -0.81 2.14 3.81
N HIS A 64 -0.02 2.90 3.05
CA HIS A 64 -0.55 3.76 2.00
C HIS A 64 -1.31 2.94 0.94
N LEU A 65 -0.74 1.82 0.49
CA LEU A 65 -1.34 0.98 -0.55
C LEU A 65 -2.56 0.19 -0.04
N SER A 66 -2.49 -0.37 1.17
CA SER A 66 -3.50 -1.28 1.71
C SER A 66 -4.68 -0.60 2.41
N VAL A 67 -4.48 0.58 3.01
CA VAL A 67 -5.52 1.29 3.78
C VAL A 67 -5.92 2.60 3.13
N LEU A 68 -4.93 3.42 2.73
CA LEU A 68 -5.22 4.78 2.24
C LEU A 68 -5.68 4.79 0.79
N MET A 69 -5.09 3.95 -0.07
CA MET A 69 -5.33 3.96 -1.52
C MET A 69 -6.24 2.81 -1.97
N GLN A 70 -6.01 1.56 -1.57
CA GLN A 70 -6.80 0.40 -2.01
C GLN A 70 -7.11 0.42 -3.53
N PRO A 71 -6.10 0.24 -4.39
CA PRO A 71 -6.29 0.31 -5.83
C PRO A 71 -7.16 -0.83 -6.34
N ILE A 72 -8.19 -0.49 -7.10
CA ILE A 72 -9.11 -1.44 -7.75
C ILE A 72 -9.06 -1.21 -9.25
N GLY A 73 -8.66 -2.24 -10.00
CA GLY A 73 -8.74 -2.24 -11.45
C GLY A 73 -10.15 -2.56 -11.94
N LEU A 74 -10.63 -1.86 -12.96
CA LEU A 74 -11.93 -2.10 -13.60
C LEU A 74 -11.74 -2.95 -14.85
N PHE A 75 -11.66 -4.27 -14.72
CA PHE A 75 -11.65 -5.12 -15.91
C PHE A 75 -13.02 -5.06 -16.64
N PRO A 76 -13.10 -5.00 -17.99
CA PRO A 76 -12.05 -5.14 -19.00
C PRO A 76 -11.38 -3.82 -19.46
N ILE A 77 -11.69 -2.69 -18.83
CA ILE A 77 -11.16 -1.39 -19.21
C ILE A 77 -9.78 -1.22 -18.55
N THR A 78 -8.80 -0.61 -19.21
CA THR A 78 -7.53 -0.23 -18.57
C THR A 78 -7.72 1.02 -17.71
N ALA A 79 -8.64 0.92 -16.75
CA ALA A 79 -8.98 1.97 -15.80
C ALA A 79 -8.93 1.38 -14.39
N GLY A 80 -8.75 2.27 -13.41
CA GLY A 80 -8.70 1.92 -12.00
C GLY A 80 -9.25 3.07 -11.17
N TYR A 81 -9.81 2.78 -10.01
CA TYR A 81 -10.06 3.79 -8.98
C TYR A 81 -9.50 3.33 -7.64
N SER A 82 -9.38 4.25 -6.70
CA SER A 82 -8.98 3.99 -5.32
C SER A 82 -10.20 4.03 -4.42
N ASN A 83 -10.35 3.04 -3.53
CA ASN A 83 -11.46 2.97 -2.56
C ASN A 83 -10.98 3.14 -1.11
N GLY A 84 -9.73 3.54 -0.92
CA GLY A 84 -9.14 3.67 0.39
C GLY A 84 -9.59 4.92 1.14
N LEU A 85 -9.09 5.05 2.37
CA LEU A 85 -9.50 6.09 3.32
C LEU A 85 -9.27 7.51 2.77
N LEU A 86 -8.21 7.73 1.99
CA LEU A 86 -7.84 9.04 1.47
C LEU A 86 -8.84 9.56 0.43
N GLY A 87 -9.34 8.67 -0.43
CA GLY A 87 -10.38 8.99 -1.39
C GLY A 87 -11.74 9.22 -0.72
N LYS A 88 -12.06 8.44 0.33
CA LYS A 88 -13.36 8.52 1.01
C LYS A 88 -13.51 9.71 1.94
N PHE A 89 -12.50 10.01 2.76
CA PHE A 89 -12.62 11.05 3.80
C PHE A 89 -12.13 12.42 3.33
N LEU A 90 -11.07 12.46 2.52
CA LEU A 90 -10.46 13.72 2.07
C LEU A 90 -10.76 14.03 0.60
N SER A 91 -11.45 13.14 -0.12
CA SER A 91 -11.74 13.28 -1.56
C SER A 91 -10.49 13.59 -2.39
N VAL A 92 -9.34 13.04 -1.98
CA VAL A 92 -8.07 13.26 -2.69
C VAL A 92 -8.13 12.54 -4.04
N PRO A 93 -7.81 13.23 -5.16
CA PRO A 93 -7.83 12.60 -6.48
C PRO A 93 -6.78 11.48 -6.59
N VAL A 94 -7.12 10.46 -7.38
CA VAL A 94 -6.33 9.23 -7.51
C VAL A 94 -4.93 9.52 -8.06
N ASP A 95 -4.78 10.51 -8.96
CA ASP A 95 -3.48 10.87 -9.54
C ASP A 95 -2.46 11.31 -8.48
N ILE A 96 -2.92 12.05 -7.46
CA ILE A 96 -2.08 12.48 -6.35
C ILE A 96 -1.70 11.28 -5.49
N GLN A 97 -2.64 10.37 -5.22
CA GLN A 97 -2.38 9.15 -4.44
C GLN A 97 -1.36 8.24 -5.15
N MET A 98 -1.49 8.08 -6.47
CA MET A 98 -0.54 7.31 -7.29
C MET A 98 0.84 7.96 -7.33
N THR A 99 0.91 9.29 -7.41
CA THR A 99 2.18 10.04 -7.39
C THR A 99 2.87 9.91 -6.03
N LEU A 100 2.10 9.96 -4.95
CA LEU A 100 2.64 9.75 -3.60
C LEU A 100 3.19 8.33 -3.45
N LEU A 101 2.47 7.32 -3.95
CA LEU A 101 2.93 5.94 -3.95
C LEU A 101 4.23 5.75 -4.74
N SER A 102 4.36 6.35 -5.93
CA SER A 102 5.59 6.24 -6.74
C SER A 102 6.78 6.94 -6.08
N LEU A 103 6.53 8.06 -5.41
CA LEU A 103 7.55 8.75 -4.62
C LEU A 103 8.01 7.89 -3.44
N LEU A 104 7.08 7.31 -2.67
CA LEU A 104 7.44 6.39 -1.59
C LEU A 104 8.22 5.20 -2.14
N ALA A 105 7.76 4.57 -3.23
CA ALA A 105 8.45 3.48 -3.91
C ALA A 105 9.90 3.85 -4.27
N SER A 106 10.13 5.05 -4.80
CA SER A 106 11.48 5.52 -5.14
C SER A 106 12.39 5.71 -3.92
N MET A 107 11.84 6.21 -2.80
CA MET A 107 12.62 6.40 -1.57
C MET A 107 13.11 5.08 -0.99
N HIS A 108 12.33 3.99 -1.10
CA HIS A 108 12.79 2.66 -0.70
C HIS A 108 13.98 2.16 -1.52
N VAL A 109 14.08 2.51 -2.80
CA VAL A 109 15.15 2.03 -3.69
C VAL A 109 16.47 2.77 -3.40
N ILE A 110 16.37 3.99 -2.88
CA ILE A 110 17.51 4.85 -2.55
C ILE A 110 18.02 4.59 -1.11
N CYS A 111 17.14 4.08 -0.24
CA CYS A 111 17.43 3.60 1.10
C CYS A 111 17.69 2.10 1.14
#